data_AF-A0A351X2E5-F1
#
_entry.id   AF-A0A351X2E5-F1
#
_cell.length_a   1.000
_cell.length_b   1.000
_cell.length_c   1.000
_cell.angle_alpha   90.00
_cell.angle_beta   90.00
_cell.angle_gamma   90.00
#
_symmetry.space_group_name_H-M   'P 1'
#
loop_
_entity.id
_entity.type
_entity.pdbx_description
1 polymer ?
#
loop_
_entity_poly.entity_id
_entity_poly.type
_entity_poly.pdbx_seq_one_letter_code
_entity_poly.pdbx_strand_id
1 'polypeptide(L)'
;MSVEILENTLNQNGLRWMHLAQMGAPVEAAPWLARVPHYSRPLVETQHQVERGLDLHHLRLWWPARELVAIHNGPAWLEGRQALLWMVDKNQTLREAICYAGIAYVDLVCRWPTAALVQSIPNGATDTVMVYADADEQIAVRLESLPELPRGYILMVERAK
;
A
#
# COMPACT_ATOMS: atom_id res chain seq x y z
N MET A 1 -17.44 -23.38 -11.58
CA MET A 1 -16.41 -22.85 -12.49
C MET A 1 -15.32 -22.22 -11.63
N SER A 2 -14.04 -22.44 -11.92
CA SER A 2 -12.93 -21.82 -11.18
C SER A 2 -12.55 -20.48 -11.81
N VAL A 3 -12.26 -19.49 -10.97
CA VAL A 3 -11.62 -18.23 -11.40
C VAL A 3 -10.12 -18.43 -11.28
N GLU A 4 -9.38 -18.13 -12.34
CA GLU A 4 -7.93 -18.17 -12.35
C GLU A 4 -7.35 -16.77 -12.12
N ILE A 5 -6.31 -16.67 -11.29
CA ILE A 5 -5.55 -15.43 -11.09
C ILE A 5 -4.40 -15.43 -12.09
N LEU A 6 -4.51 -14.57 -13.11
CA LEU A 6 -3.50 -14.43 -14.15
C LEU A 6 -2.37 -13.50 -13.70
N GLU A 7 -2.70 -12.47 -12.92
CA GLU A 7 -1.73 -11.52 -12.40
C GLU A 7 -2.15 -11.03 -11.01
N ASN A 8 -1.17 -10.87 -10.12
CA ASN A 8 -1.31 -10.22 -8.83
C ASN A 8 0.03 -9.58 -8.45
N THR A 9 0.29 -8.39 -8.98
CA THR A 9 1.59 -7.74 -8.92
C THR A 9 1.48 -6.37 -8.28
N LEU A 10 2.58 -5.91 -7.70
CA LEU A 10 2.76 -4.52 -7.28
C LEU A 10 3.85 -3.94 -8.17
N ASN A 11 3.50 -2.94 -8.98
CA ASN A 11 4.50 -2.35 -9.86
C ASN A 11 5.40 -1.35 -9.12
N GLN A 12 6.48 -0.91 -9.78
CA GLN A 12 7.42 0.07 -9.23
C GLN A 12 6.80 1.44 -8.90
N ASN A 13 5.64 1.74 -9.50
CA ASN A 13 4.84 2.93 -9.25
C ASN A 13 3.74 2.62 -8.23
N GLY A 14 3.94 1.63 -7.36
CA GLY A 14 3.09 1.27 -6.24
C GLY A 14 1.62 1.11 -6.57
N LEU A 15 1.29 0.77 -7.81
CA LEU A 15 -0.04 0.38 -8.23
C LEU A 15 -0.11 -1.13 -8.10
N ARG A 16 -1.01 -1.60 -7.26
CA ARG A 16 -1.36 -3.01 -7.17
C ARG A 16 -2.27 -3.33 -8.34
N TRP A 17 -1.97 -4.41 -9.04
CA TRP A 17 -2.70 -4.86 -10.21
C TRP A 17 -3.10 -6.32 -10.03
N MET A 18 -4.38 -6.61 -10.25
CA MET A 18 -4.92 -7.96 -10.19
C MET A 18 -5.71 -8.24 -11.46
N HIS A 19 -5.36 -9.33 -12.14
CA HIS A 19 -6.04 -9.80 -13.35
C HIS A 19 -6.56 -11.21 -13.12
N LEU A 20 -7.86 -11.36 -13.31
CA LEU A 20 -8.62 -12.57 -13.09
C LEU A 20 -9.31 -12.98 -14.39
N ALA A 21 -9.45 -14.29 -14.60
CA ALA A 21 -10.21 -14.79 -15.74
C ALA A 21 -11.03 -16.04 -15.39
N GLN A 22 -12.16 -16.21 -16.06
CA GLN A 22 -13.03 -17.38 -15.95
C GLN A 22 -13.69 -17.65 -17.31
N MET A 23 -13.84 -18.93 -17.68
CA MET A 23 -14.61 -19.31 -18.87
C MET A 23 -16.11 -19.37 -18.58
N GLY A 24 -16.94 -19.10 -19.57
CA GLY A 24 -18.38 -19.41 -19.55
C GLY A 24 -19.27 -18.42 -18.80
N ALA A 25 -18.71 -17.57 -17.94
CA ALA A 25 -19.45 -16.53 -17.25
C ALA A 25 -18.55 -15.38 -16.76
N PRO A 26 -19.11 -14.18 -16.54
CA PRO A 26 -18.41 -13.05 -15.94
C PRO A 26 -17.79 -13.39 -14.58
N VAL A 27 -16.60 -12.84 -14.32
CA VAL A 27 -15.97 -12.90 -12.99
C VAL A 27 -16.69 -11.90 -12.06
N GLU A 28 -17.28 -12.40 -10.97
CA GLU A 28 -17.89 -11.56 -9.94
C GLU A 28 -16.82 -10.76 -9.19
N ALA A 29 -16.97 -9.43 -9.11
CA ALA A 29 -15.95 -8.58 -8.50
C ALA A 29 -15.96 -8.57 -6.96
N ALA A 30 -17.12 -8.74 -6.32
CA ALA A 30 -17.28 -8.55 -4.88
C ALA A 30 -16.35 -9.40 -4.00
N PRO A 31 -16.13 -10.71 -4.27
CA PRO A 31 -15.20 -11.53 -3.48
C PRO A 31 -13.75 -11.06 -3.55
N TRP A 32 -13.35 -10.43 -4.66
CA TRP A 32 -11.99 -9.94 -4.88
C TRP A 32 -11.79 -8.56 -4.27
N LEU A 33 -12.80 -7.69 -4.39
CA LEU A 33 -12.82 -6.39 -3.70
C LEU A 33 -12.75 -6.52 -2.17
N ALA A 34 -13.31 -7.60 -1.61
CA ALA A 34 -13.20 -7.90 -0.18
C ALA A 34 -11.75 -8.19 0.27
N ARG A 35 -10.88 -8.63 -0.65
CA ARG A 35 -9.45 -8.89 -0.38
C ARG A 35 -8.58 -7.64 -0.51
N VAL A 36 -9.11 -6.57 -1.11
CA VAL A 36 -8.40 -5.29 -1.20
C VAL A 36 -8.32 -4.66 0.19
N PRO A 37 -7.13 -4.17 0.61
CA PRO A 37 -6.95 -3.40 1.83
C PRO A 37 -8.00 -2.29 1.97
N HIS A 38 -8.55 -2.14 3.18
CA HIS A 38 -9.62 -1.19 3.45
C HIS A 38 -9.28 0.24 2.99
N TYR A 39 -8.04 0.69 3.21
CA TYR A 39 -7.54 2.01 2.83
C TYR A 39 -7.39 2.25 1.33
N SER A 40 -7.31 1.18 0.53
CA SER A 40 -7.26 1.23 -0.93
C SER A 40 -8.62 0.95 -1.58
N ARG A 41 -9.56 0.31 -0.86
CA ARG A 41 -10.85 -0.13 -1.42
C ARG A 41 -11.66 1.00 -2.09
N PRO A 42 -11.76 2.22 -1.54
CA PRO A 42 -12.46 3.34 -2.19
C PRO A 42 -11.80 3.82 -3.49
N LEU A 43 -10.55 3.42 -3.73
CA LEU A 43 -9.71 3.85 -4.85
C LEU A 43 -9.51 2.74 -5.88
N VAL A 44 -10.22 1.62 -5.75
CA VAL A 44 -10.14 0.52 -6.71
C VAL A 44 -10.86 0.91 -7.98
N GLU A 45 -10.14 0.85 -9.08
CA GLU A 45 -10.70 0.90 -10.41
C GLU A 45 -10.90 -0.52 -10.94
N THR A 46 -11.99 -0.73 -11.67
CA THR A 46 -12.39 -2.05 -12.17
C THR A 46 -12.62 -2.00 -13.69
N GLN A 47 -12.24 -3.06 -14.37
CA GLN A 47 -12.53 -3.24 -15.80
C GLN A 47 -12.92 -4.67 -16.09
N HIS A 48 -14.01 -4.83 -16.85
CA HIS A 48 -14.45 -6.10 -17.38
C HIS A 48 -14.17 -6.17 -18.89
N GLN A 49 -13.68 -7.32 -19.35
CA GLN A 49 -13.45 -7.60 -20.78
C GLN A 49 -13.88 -9.02 -21.11
N VAL A 50 -14.38 -9.27 -22.31
CA VAL A 50 -14.73 -10.62 -22.78
C VAL A 50 -13.97 -10.94 -24.07
N GLU A 51 -13.23 -12.05 -24.08
CA GLU A 51 -12.63 -12.65 -25.26
C GLU A 51 -13.60 -13.67 -25.88
N ARG A 52 -14.46 -13.18 -26.78
CA ARG A 52 -15.60 -13.94 -27.32
C ARG A 52 -15.21 -15.24 -28.03
N GLY A 53 -14.02 -15.31 -28.65
CA GLY A 53 -13.56 -16.52 -29.34
C GLY A 53 -13.29 -17.70 -28.41
N LEU A 54 -13.02 -17.43 -27.13
CA LEU A 54 -12.72 -18.42 -26.10
C LEU A 54 -13.79 -18.48 -25.01
N ASP A 55 -14.83 -17.64 -25.10
CA ASP A 55 -15.79 -17.39 -24.02
C ASP A 55 -15.10 -17.13 -22.66
N LEU A 56 -14.00 -16.39 -22.71
CA LEU A 56 -13.16 -16.06 -21.56
C LEU A 56 -13.50 -14.65 -21.06
N HIS A 57 -13.87 -14.55 -19.79
CA HIS A 57 -14.28 -13.31 -19.15
C HIS A 57 -13.19 -12.87 -18.20
N HIS A 58 -12.73 -11.63 -18.35
CA HIS A 58 -11.67 -11.03 -17.56
C HIS A 58 -12.24 -9.99 -16.60
N LEU A 59 -11.67 -9.96 -15.40
CA LEU A 59 -11.80 -8.87 -14.45
C LEU A 59 -10.40 -8.34 -14.14
N ARG A 60 -10.20 -7.04 -14.33
CA ARG A 60 -8.99 -6.33 -13.92
C ARG A 60 -9.34 -5.35 -12.82
N LEU A 61 -8.49 -5.32 -11.81
CA LEU A 61 -8.60 -4.45 -10.65
C LEU A 61 -7.26 -3.76 -10.44
N TRP A 62 -7.27 -2.46 -10.18
CA TRP A 62 -6.05 -1.75 -9.79
C TRP A 62 -6.30 -0.66 -8.76
N TRP A 63 -5.33 -0.47 -7.87
CA TRP A 63 -5.43 0.49 -6.77
C TRP A 63 -4.04 0.93 -6.27
N PRO A 64 -3.91 2.12 -5.66
CA PRO A 64 -2.67 2.55 -5.02
C PRO A 64 -2.34 1.69 -3.80
N ALA A 65 -1.07 1.35 -3.63
CA ALA A 65 -0.60 0.52 -2.54
C ALA A 65 -0.73 1.23 -1.19
N ARG A 66 -1.57 0.65 -0.32
CA ARG A 66 -1.76 1.03 1.09
C ARG A 66 -1.90 -0.24 1.90
N GLU A 67 -0.83 -1.02 1.93
CA GLU A 67 -0.87 -2.42 2.37
C GLU A 67 0.40 -2.87 3.09
N LEU A 68 0.25 -3.88 3.93
CA LEU A 68 1.37 -4.51 4.60
C LEU A 68 2.17 -5.34 3.60
N VAL A 69 3.47 -5.09 3.55
CA VAL A 69 4.43 -5.78 2.71
C VAL A 69 5.52 -6.39 3.56
N ALA A 70 6.02 -7.56 3.15
CA ALA A 70 7.26 -8.10 3.68
C ALA A 70 8.43 -7.47 2.90
N ILE A 71 9.41 -6.94 3.62
CA ILE A 71 10.57 -6.32 3.02
C ILE A 71 11.61 -7.39 2.70
N HIS A 72 12.01 -7.42 1.43
CA HIS A 72 13.06 -8.28 0.92
C HIS A 72 14.09 -7.41 0.19
N ASN A 73 15.38 -7.73 0.35
CA ASN A 73 16.50 -6.96 -0.16
C ASN A 73 16.55 -5.50 0.37
N GLY A 74 16.10 -5.27 1.60
CA GLY A 74 16.22 -3.99 2.29
C GLY A 74 17.51 -3.88 3.11
N PRO A 75 17.72 -2.76 3.83
CA PRO A 75 18.76 -2.67 4.85
C PRO A 75 18.65 -3.84 5.85
N ALA A 76 19.77 -4.32 6.37
CA ALA A 76 19.82 -5.52 7.22
C ALA A 76 18.88 -5.47 8.44
N TRP A 77 18.61 -4.27 8.96
CA TRP A 77 17.70 -4.09 10.09
C TRP A 77 16.22 -4.18 9.72
N LEU A 78 15.88 -4.04 8.44
CA LEU A 78 14.53 -4.06 7.87
C LEU A 78 14.22 -5.37 7.14
N GLU A 79 15.24 -6.13 6.74
CA GLU A 79 15.11 -7.39 6.00
C GLU A 79 14.20 -8.39 6.72
N GLY A 80 13.24 -8.97 5.98
CA GLY A 80 12.28 -9.95 6.48
C GLY A 80 11.20 -9.38 7.41
N ARG A 81 11.21 -8.06 7.69
CA ARG A 81 10.20 -7.42 8.52
C ARG A 81 8.96 -7.05 7.71
N GLN A 82 7.83 -6.96 8.40
CA GLN A 82 6.63 -6.35 7.88
C GLN A 82 6.69 -4.84 8.00
N ALA A 83 6.18 -4.16 6.98
CA ALA A 83 6.07 -2.72 6.91
C ALA A 83 4.77 -2.32 6.20
N LEU A 84 4.24 -1.14 6.49
CA LEU A 84 3.15 -0.58 5.67
C LEU A 84 3.73 0.24 4.54
N LEU A 85 3.46 -0.17 3.30
CA LEU A 85 3.73 0.65 2.13
C LEU A 85 2.54 1.56 1.86
N TRP A 86 2.80 2.86 1.74
CA TRP A 86 1.78 3.87 1.49
C TRP A 86 2.16 4.74 0.29
N MET A 87 1.36 4.66 -0.77
CA MET A 87 1.43 5.57 -1.90
C MET A 87 0.82 6.92 -1.53
N VAL A 88 1.59 7.99 -1.70
CA VAL A 88 1.18 9.38 -1.46
C VAL A 88 0.32 9.87 -2.61
N ASP A 89 -0.84 10.45 -2.29
CA ASP A 89 -1.72 11.02 -3.30
C ASP A 89 -1.14 12.34 -3.87
N LYS A 90 -1.43 12.66 -5.14
CA LYS A 90 -0.86 13.83 -5.84
C LYS A 90 -1.07 15.17 -5.12
N ASN A 91 -2.15 15.31 -4.36
CA ASN A 91 -2.53 16.54 -3.67
C ASN A 91 -2.27 16.47 -2.16
N GLN A 92 -1.60 15.43 -1.69
CA GLN A 92 -1.35 15.20 -0.27
C GLN A 92 0.05 15.67 0.10
N THR A 93 0.17 16.41 1.19
CA THR A 93 1.48 16.77 1.73
C THR A 93 2.15 15.55 2.35
N LEU A 94 3.50 15.53 2.38
CA LEU A 94 4.23 14.43 3.00
C LEU A 94 3.84 14.23 4.48
N ARG A 95 3.60 15.33 5.21
CA ARG A 95 3.17 15.29 6.61
C ARG A 95 1.82 14.58 6.75
N GLU A 96 0.82 14.97 5.96
CA GLU A 96 -0.50 14.33 5.99
C GLU A 96 -0.41 12.85 5.61
N ALA A 97 0.41 12.52 4.63
CA ALA A 97 0.63 11.14 4.21
C ALA A 97 1.25 10.29 5.31
N ILE A 98 2.24 10.80 6.05
CA ILE A 98 2.83 10.12 7.21
C ILE A 98 1.80 9.95 8.32
N CYS A 99 0.96 10.96 8.58
CA CYS A 99 -0.12 10.85 9.56
C CYS A 99 -1.11 9.74 9.20
N TYR A 100 -1.65 9.72 7.98
CA TYR A 100 -2.61 8.70 7.56
C TYR A 100 -1.98 7.31 7.47
N ALA A 101 -0.76 7.20 6.95
CA ALA A 101 -0.02 5.95 6.96
C ALA A 101 0.26 5.46 8.39
N GLY A 102 0.52 6.38 9.32
CA GLY A 102 0.76 6.05 10.72
C GLY A 102 -0.48 5.48 11.40
N ILE A 103 -1.63 6.14 11.23
CA ILE A 103 -2.92 5.66 11.73
C ILE A 103 -3.26 4.30 11.11
N ALA A 104 -3.10 4.16 9.79
CA ALA A 104 -3.33 2.90 9.10
C ALA A 104 -2.40 1.78 9.59
N TYR A 105 -1.14 2.10 9.91
CA TYR A 105 -0.20 1.12 10.48
C TYR A 105 -0.68 0.64 11.86
N VAL A 106 -1.12 1.56 12.72
CA VAL A 106 -1.65 1.22 14.05
C VAL A 106 -2.90 0.33 13.93
N ASP A 107 -3.83 0.69 13.06
CA ASP A 107 -5.05 -0.09 12.81
C ASP A 107 -4.73 -1.52 12.31
N LEU A 108 -3.74 -1.66 11.41
CA LEU A 108 -3.40 -2.95 10.81
C LEU A 108 -2.46 -3.82 11.66
N VAL A 109 -1.57 -3.21 12.46
CA VAL A 109 -0.48 -3.90 13.17
C VAL A 109 -0.69 -3.88 14.70
N CYS A 110 -1.63 -3.08 15.20
CA CYS A 110 -1.91 -2.84 16.62
C CYS A 110 -0.67 -2.37 17.41
N ARG A 111 0.26 -1.69 16.73
CA ARG A 111 1.49 -1.14 17.30
C ARG A 111 1.80 0.18 16.64
N TRP A 112 2.52 1.03 17.35
CA TRP A 112 2.95 2.31 16.83
C TRP A 112 4.20 2.20 15.96
N PRO A 113 4.22 2.81 14.76
CA PRO A 113 5.44 2.91 13.97
C PRO A 113 6.42 3.87 14.65
N THR A 114 7.73 3.61 14.49
CA THR A 114 8.78 4.47 15.04
C THR A 114 9.53 5.25 13.97
N ALA A 115 9.44 4.81 12.71
CA ALA A 115 10.01 5.53 11.58
C ALA A 115 9.09 5.50 10.34
N ALA A 116 9.19 6.57 9.57
CA ALA A 116 8.63 6.75 8.24
C ALA A 116 9.80 6.89 7.27
N LEU A 117 10.01 5.90 6.41
CA LEU A 117 11.06 5.92 5.41
C LEU A 117 10.52 6.55 4.13
N VAL A 118 11.28 7.48 3.54
CA VAL A 118 10.98 8.15 2.28
C VAL A 118 12.20 8.12 1.37
N GLN A 119 12.06 8.29 0.06
CA GLN A 119 13.23 8.32 -0.83
C GLN A 119 14.27 9.37 -0.38
N SER A 120 13.80 10.59 -0.14
CA SER A 120 14.62 11.74 0.23
C SER A 120 13.82 12.68 1.11
N ILE A 121 14.44 13.18 2.17
CA ILE A 121 13.83 14.17 3.06
C ILE A 121 13.85 15.55 2.38
N PRO A 122 12.70 16.25 2.23
CA PRO A 122 12.68 17.58 1.68
C PRO A 122 13.50 18.57 2.51
N ASN A 123 14.18 19.52 1.85
CA ASN A 123 14.94 20.56 2.55
C ASN A 123 14.02 21.37 3.49
N GLY A 124 14.42 21.49 4.76
CA GLY A 124 13.66 22.21 5.79
C GLY A 124 12.50 21.40 6.40
N ALA A 125 12.34 20.13 6.04
CA ALA A 125 11.42 19.24 6.75
C ALA A 125 11.93 18.96 8.17
N THR A 126 11.00 18.76 9.11
CA THR A 126 11.34 18.33 10.46
C THR A 126 11.67 16.84 10.46
N ASP A 127 12.73 16.46 11.18
CA ASP A 127 13.17 15.05 11.32
C ASP A 127 12.14 14.16 12.03
N THR A 128 11.11 14.75 12.62
CA THR A 128 10.03 14.06 13.32
C THR A 128 8.68 14.56 12.82
N VAL A 129 7.74 13.64 12.65
CA VAL A 129 6.33 13.91 12.39
C VAL A 129 5.51 13.33 13.52
N MET A 130 4.62 14.14 14.09
CA MET A 130 3.67 13.68 15.10
C MET A 130 2.51 12.98 14.39
N VAL A 131 2.30 11.71 14.72
CA VAL A 131 1.13 10.94 14.30
C VAL A 131 0.13 10.94 15.44
N TYR A 132 -1.13 11.20 15.12
CA TYR A 132 -2.22 11.37 16.08
C TYR A 132 -3.24 10.24 15.86
N ALA A 133 -3.54 9.45 16.89
CA ALA A 133 -4.72 8.57 16.86
C ALA A 133 -5.96 9.30 17.37
N ASP A 134 -5.82 10.10 18.42
CA ASP A 134 -6.86 10.96 18.98
C ASP A 134 -6.26 12.23 19.61
N ALA A 135 -7.05 12.96 20.41
CA ALA A 135 -6.62 14.20 21.06
C ALA A 135 -5.50 13.99 22.10
N ASP A 136 -5.40 12.79 22.68
CA ASP A 136 -4.54 12.49 23.83
C ASP A 136 -3.39 11.54 23.47
N GLU A 137 -3.51 10.75 22.39
CA GLU A 137 -2.50 9.80 21.94
C GLU A 137 -1.73 10.32 20.72
N GLN A 138 -0.47 10.68 20.98
CA GLN A 138 0.45 11.20 19.97
C GLN A 138 1.77 10.43 20.01
N ILE A 139 2.27 10.02 18.86
CA ILE A 139 3.62 9.47 18.75
C ILE A 139 4.49 10.28 17.79
N ALA A 140 5.74 10.47 18.21
CA ALA A 140 6.80 10.99 17.38
C ALA A 140 7.33 9.89 16.45
N VAL A 141 7.06 10.01 15.15
CA VAL A 141 7.63 9.15 14.11
C VAL A 141 8.83 9.84 13.48
N ARG A 142 9.97 9.17 13.42
CA ARG A 142 11.18 9.70 12.79
C ARG A 142 11.07 9.63 11.28
N LEU A 143 11.38 10.72 10.60
CA LEU A 143 11.49 10.76 9.16
C LEU A 143 12.92 10.37 8.76
N GLU A 144 13.06 9.29 8.00
CA GLU A 144 14.36 8.80 7.57
C GLU A 144 14.40 8.61 6.05
N SER A 145 15.58 8.77 5.44
CA SER A 145 15.75 8.53 4.01
C SER A 145 16.12 7.07 3.72
N LEU A 146 15.44 6.48 2.74
CA LEU A 146 15.79 5.20 2.11
C LEU A 146 15.82 5.43 0.60
N PRO A 147 16.99 5.74 0.00
CA PRO A 147 17.12 6.14 -1.41
C PRO A 147 16.54 5.13 -2.42
N GLU A 148 16.52 3.85 -2.06
CA GLU A 148 15.99 2.74 -2.86
C GLU A 148 14.46 2.74 -2.93
N LEU A 149 13.79 3.43 -1.99
CA LEU A 149 12.34 3.57 -2.02
C LEU A 149 11.94 4.50 -3.19
N PRO A 150 10.93 4.15 -4.01
CA PRO A 150 10.50 5.02 -5.09
C PRO A 150 9.94 6.36 -4.57
N ARG A 151 9.91 7.38 -5.44
CA ARG A 151 9.27 8.67 -5.10
C ARG A 151 7.78 8.52 -4.91
N GLY A 152 7.22 9.29 -3.98
CA GLY A 152 5.78 9.26 -3.70
C GLY A 152 5.35 8.07 -2.84
N TYR A 153 6.30 7.43 -2.14
CA TYR A 153 6.01 6.38 -1.16
C TYR A 153 6.52 6.75 0.22
N ILE A 154 5.81 6.21 1.20
CA ILE A 154 6.23 6.14 2.58
C ILE A 154 6.24 4.67 2.97
N LEU A 155 7.28 4.26 3.67
CA LEU A 155 7.31 2.96 4.33
C LEU A 155 7.26 3.17 5.85
N MET A 156 6.15 2.79 6.48
CA MET A 156 6.01 2.87 7.94
C MET A 156 6.52 1.58 8.57
N VAL A 157 7.40 1.74 9.55
CA VAL A 157 8.14 0.62 10.14
C VAL A 157 8.31 0.77 11.65
N GLU A 158 8.50 -0.37 12.33
CA GLU A 158 9.00 -0.42 13.69
C GLU A 158 10.51 -0.73 13.66
N ARG A 159 11.31 0.27 13.96
CA ARG A 159 12.74 0.10 14.22
C ARG A 159 12.93 -0.41 15.65
N ALA A 160 13.52 -1.60 15.77
CA ALA A 160 13.95 -2.11 17.08
C ALA A 160 15.06 -1.18 17.61
N LYS A 161 14.99 -0.86 18.91
CA LYS A 161 16.03 -0.09 19.60
C LYS A 161 17.34 -0.87 19.66
#